data_AF-A0A0E0FI44-F1
#
_entry.id   AF-A0A0E0FI44-F1
#
_cell.length_a   1.000
_cell.length_b   1.000
_cell.length_c   1.000
_cell.angle_alpha   90.00
_cell.angle_beta   90.00
_cell.angle_gamma   90.00
#
_symmetry.space_group_name_H-M   'P 1'
#
loop_
_entity.id
_entity.type
_entity.pdbx_description
1 polymer ?
#
loop_
_entity_poly.entity_id
_entity_poly.type
_entity_poly.pdbx_seq_one_letter_code
_entity_poly.pdbx_strand_id
1 'polypeptide(L)'
;MSCQEERPPAVADGTKITIGEALEAAALSAGDQPVEPSDAAAIEAAEARAAGRLQDDDDDDDDADAAAAPAGLAARARAAADANARAERDEDKTTLGDVLADAAAKLGGADKEVEREDAVRVVGVEVRSKPDAAARPGGVAASIAAAARLNRGRQ
;
A
#
# COMPACT_ATOMS: atom_id res chain seq x y z
N MET A 1 27.26 34.53 -8.77
CA MET A 1 27.72 33.36 -8.00
C MET A 1 26.53 32.93 -7.18
N SER A 2 25.63 32.15 -7.79
CA SER A 2 24.42 31.68 -7.14
C SER A 2 24.81 30.45 -6.32
N CYS A 3 24.67 30.56 -5.01
CA CYS A 3 24.75 29.41 -4.11
C CYS A 3 23.53 28.55 -4.40
N GLN A 4 23.70 27.42 -5.10
CA GLN A 4 22.73 26.34 -5.06
C GLN A 4 22.74 25.81 -3.62
N GLU A 5 21.60 25.97 -2.95
CA GLU A 5 21.29 25.32 -1.69
C GLU A 5 21.15 23.83 -1.97
N GLU A 6 22.18 23.05 -1.65
CA GLU A 6 22.15 21.60 -1.82
C GLU A 6 21.09 21.03 -0.89
N ARG A 7 19.91 20.71 -1.44
CA ARG A 7 18.88 19.92 -0.76
C ARG A 7 19.53 18.56 -0.44
N PRO A 8 19.65 18.18 0.84
CA PRO A 8 20.24 16.88 1.16
C PRO A 8 19.36 15.78 0.56
N PRO A 9 19.95 14.71 -0.02
CA PRO A 9 19.18 13.59 -0.50
C PRO A 9 18.38 13.06 0.69
N ALA A 10 17.06 12.92 0.52
CA ALA A 10 16.21 12.27 1.48
C ALA A 10 16.82 10.90 1.76
N VAL A 11 17.48 10.77 2.91
CA VAL A 11 18.01 9.51 3.38
C VAL A 11 16.78 8.65 3.54
N ALA A 12 16.58 7.70 2.62
CA ALA A 12 15.66 6.60 2.82
C ALA A 12 16.16 5.92 4.08
N ASP A 13 15.54 6.26 5.20
CA ASP A 13 15.95 5.82 6.51
C ASP A 13 15.57 4.34 6.53
N GLY A 14 16.53 3.45 6.26
CA GLY A 14 16.35 2.00 6.20
C GLY A 14 15.90 1.37 7.52
N THR A 15 15.39 2.18 8.45
CA THR A 15 14.74 1.81 9.69
C THR A 15 13.22 2.01 9.65
N LYS A 16 12.65 2.70 8.65
CA LYS A 16 11.21 2.95 8.59
C LYS A 16 10.50 1.95 7.68
N ILE A 17 9.32 1.54 8.13
CA ILE A 17 8.50 0.55 7.44
C ILE A 17 7.83 1.20 6.24
N THR A 18 7.97 0.59 5.07
CA THR A 18 7.34 1.06 3.83
C THR A 18 5.92 0.53 3.66
N ILE A 19 5.18 1.09 2.69
CA ILE A 19 3.82 0.65 2.37
C ILE A 19 3.84 -0.79 1.87
N GLY A 20 4.81 -1.16 1.04
CA GLY A 20 5.00 -2.52 0.54
C GLY A 20 5.28 -3.52 1.67
N GLU A 21 6.17 -3.19 2.59
CA GLU A 21 6.47 -4.03 3.76
C GLU A 21 5.24 -4.21 4.66
N ALA A 22 4.44 -3.16 4.85
CA ALA A 22 3.19 -3.24 5.60
C ALA A 22 2.14 -4.12 4.90
N LEU A 23 2.09 -4.10 3.56
CA LEU A 23 1.22 -4.97 2.77
C LEU A 23 1.67 -6.43 2.86
N GLU A 24 2.97 -6.70 2.82
CA GLU A 24 3.52 -8.06 3.04
C GLU A 24 3.24 -8.56 4.46
N ALA A 25 3.32 -7.69 5.46
CA ALA A 25 2.91 -8.03 6.82
C ALA A 25 1.42 -8.39 6.92
N ALA A 26 0.55 -7.71 6.15
CA ALA A 26 -0.85 -8.10 6.03
C ALA A 26 -1.00 -9.48 5.34
N ALA A 27 -0.15 -9.78 4.35
CA ALA A 27 -0.07 -11.10 3.72
C ALA A 27 0.31 -12.19 4.74
N LEU A 28 1.14 -11.88 5.74
CA LEU A 28 1.50 -12.84 6.79
C LEU A 28 0.41 -12.98 7.87
N SER A 29 -0.30 -11.89 8.19
CA SER A 29 -1.30 -11.90 9.27
C SER A 29 -2.68 -12.36 8.84
N ALA A 30 -3.07 -12.09 7.59
CA ALA A 30 -4.38 -12.42 7.03
C ALA A 30 -4.25 -13.22 5.72
N GLY A 31 -3.08 -13.82 5.49
CA GLY A 31 -2.71 -14.49 4.25
C GLY A 31 -3.64 -15.59 3.82
N ASP A 32 -4.12 -16.41 4.76
CA ASP A 32 -5.01 -17.54 4.49
C ASP A 32 -6.46 -17.13 4.18
N GLN A 33 -6.76 -15.83 4.27
CA GLN A 33 -8.12 -15.35 4.09
C GLN A 33 -8.37 -14.90 2.64
N PRO A 34 -9.58 -15.17 2.10
CA PRO A 34 -9.93 -14.74 0.76
C PRO A 34 -9.96 -13.22 0.66
N VAL A 35 -9.53 -12.71 -0.49
CA VAL A 35 -9.60 -11.28 -0.79
C VAL A 35 -11.05 -10.84 -0.91
N GLU A 36 -11.40 -9.77 -0.18
CA GLU A 36 -12.71 -9.13 -0.22
C GLU A 36 -12.67 -7.80 -1.00
N PRO A 37 -13.81 -7.30 -1.51
CA PRO A 37 -13.88 -6.01 -2.20
C PRO A 37 -13.36 -4.83 -1.36
N SER A 38 -13.55 -4.89 -0.03
CA SER A 38 -13.01 -3.89 0.89
C SER A 38 -11.49 -3.91 0.97
N ASP A 39 -10.89 -5.10 0.87
CA ASP A 39 -9.44 -5.24 0.93
C ASP A 39 -8.82 -4.69 -0.36
N ALA A 40 -9.45 -4.96 -1.51
CA ALA A 40 -9.05 -4.36 -2.78
C ALA A 40 -9.07 -2.83 -2.73
N ALA A 41 -10.10 -2.22 -2.12
CA ALA A 41 -10.16 -0.77 -1.93
C ALA A 41 -9.07 -0.25 -0.97
N ALA A 42 -8.74 -1.00 0.08
CA ALA A 42 -7.66 -0.65 1.00
C ALA A 42 -6.27 -0.74 0.33
N ILE A 43 -6.06 -1.75 -0.52
CA ILE A 43 -4.83 -1.94 -1.30
C ILE A 43 -4.69 -0.81 -2.33
N GLU A 44 -5.76 -0.44 -3.01
CA GLU A 44 -5.76 0.71 -3.94
C GLU A 44 -5.38 2.01 -3.23
N ALA A 45 -5.95 2.25 -2.05
CA ALA A 45 -5.58 3.40 -1.25
C ALA A 45 -4.10 3.34 -0.84
N ALA A 46 -3.60 2.18 -0.41
CA ALA A 46 -2.19 2.02 -0.06
C ALA A 46 -1.26 2.23 -1.27
N GLU A 47 -1.57 1.66 -2.43
CA GLU A 47 -0.82 1.78 -3.67
C GLU A 47 -0.77 3.22 -4.18
N ALA A 48 -1.91 3.92 -4.18
CA ALA A 48 -1.98 5.34 -4.52
C ALA A 48 -1.14 6.21 -3.58
N ARG A 49 -0.98 5.78 -2.32
CA ARG A 49 -0.09 6.45 -1.38
C ARG A 49 1.37 6.16 -1.64
N ALA A 50 1.72 4.92 -2.01
CA ALA A 50 3.08 4.55 -2.40
C ALA A 50 3.56 5.40 -3.57
N ALA A 51 2.78 5.47 -4.64
CA ALA A 51 3.12 6.23 -5.85
C ALA A 51 3.24 7.77 -5.66
N GLY A 52 2.72 8.32 -4.56
CA GLY A 52 2.43 9.76 -4.41
C GLY A 52 3.55 10.66 -3.88
N ARG A 53 4.84 10.43 -4.20
CA ARG A 53 5.94 11.35 -3.86
C ARG A 53 7.00 11.60 -4.95
N LEU A 54 6.70 11.33 -6.21
CA LEU A 54 7.49 11.90 -7.33
C LEU A 54 7.09 13.37 -7.64
N GLN A 55 6.81 14.18 -6.60
CA GLN A 55 6.43 15.59 -6.75
C GLN A 55 7.22 16.55 -5.86
N ASP A 56 8.27 16.05 -5.22
CA ASP A 56 9.28 16.85 -4.51
C ASP A 56 10.62 16.29 -5.06
N ASP A 57 11.38 16.90 -5.97
CA ASP A 57 11.92 18.26 -6.02
C ASP A 57 12.54 18.54 -7.41
N ASP A 58 12.51 19.81 -7.83
CA ASP A 58 13.44 20.51 -8.75
C ASP A 58 14.26 19.66 -9.75
N ASP A 59 13.91 19.65 -11.05
CA ASP A 59 14.87 19.74 -12.16
C ASP A 59 14.13 19.90 -13.51
N ASP A 60 14.50 20.96 -14.23
CA ASP A 60 14.30 21.13 -15.67
C ASP A 60 15.03 19.98 -16.40
N ASP A 61 14.33 18.99 -16.98
CA ASP A 61 14.70 18.27 -18.22
C ASP A 61 13.83 17.01 -18.44
N ASP A 62 13.49 16.76 -19.72
CA ASP A 62 13.00 15.51 -20.34
C ASP A 62 12.82 14.25 -19.44
N ASP A 63 11.58 13.92 -19.08
CA ASP A 63 10.87 12.68 -19.44
C ASP A 63 9.58 12.60 -18.62
N ALA A 64 8.45 12.98 -19.21
CA ALA A 64 7.14 12.70 -18.65
C ALA A 64 6.82 11.21 -18.82
N ASP A 65 7.56 10.32 -18.14
CA ASP A 65 7.04 8.99 -17.81
C ASP A 65 6.04 9.18 -16.68
N ALA A 66 4.90 9.75 -17.07
CA ALA A 66 3.77 10.01 -16.21
C ALA A 66 3.39 8.71 -15.52
N ALA A 67 3.82 8.59 -14.26
CA ALA A 67 3.09 7.98 -13.17
C ALA A 67 2.13 6.90 -13.66
N ALA A 68 2.68 5.86 -14.30
CA ALA A 68 2.01 4.61 -14.43
C ALA A 68 1.95 4.11 -12.99
N ALA A 69 0.86 4.46 -12.29
CA ALA A 69 0.48 3.83 -11.04
C ALA A 69 0.87 2.35 -11.15
N PRO A 70 1.54 1.75 -10.16
CA PRO A 70 1.95 0.35 -10.22
C PRO A 70 0.70 -0.53 -10.19
N ALA A 71 -0.06 -0.54 -11.30
CA ALA A 71 -1.45 -0.92 -11.48
C ALA A 71 -1.69 -2.43 -11.33
N GLY A 72 -0.76 -3.14 -10.69
CA GLY A 72 -0.73 -4.58 -10.54
C GLY A 72 -1.35 -5.07 -9.25
N LEU A 73 -1.19 -4.37 -8.11
CA LEU A 73 -1.63 -4.89 -6.81
C LEU A 73 -3.12 -4.70 -6.59
N ALA A 74 -3.60 -3.45 -6.68
CA ALA A 74 -5.01 -3.11 -6.51
C ALA A 74 -5.89 -3.75 -7.58
N ALA A 75 -5.45 -3.76 -8.85
CA ALA A 75 -6.18 -4.40 -9.93
C ALA A 75 -6.27 -5.93 -9.73
N ARG A 76 -5.18 -6.58 -9.30
CA ARG A 76 -5.18 -8.02 -8.98
C ARG A 76 -6.05 -8.32 -7.77
N ALA A 77 -6.02 -7.48 -6.73
CA ALA A 77 -6.89 -7.62 -5.56
C ALA A 77 -8.37 -7.52 -5.96
N ARG A 78 -8.71 -6.56 -6.83
CA ARG A 78 -10.08 -6.39 -7.31
C ARG A 78 -10.54 -7.56 -8.18
N ALA A 79 -9.71 -8.00 -9.12
CA ALA A 79 -10.01 -9.18 -9.94
C ALA A 79 -10.17 -10.44 -9.07
N ALA A 80 -9.31 -10.61 -8.05
CA ALA A 80 -9.42 -11.67 -7.06
C ALA A 80 -10.73 -11.57 -6.27
N ALA A 81 -11.11 -10.38 -5.78
CA ALA A 81 -12.36 -10.18 -5.06
C ALA A 81 -13.59 -10.52 -5.94
N ASP A 82 -13.60 -10.07 -7.20
CA ASP A 82 -14.69 -10.34 -8.16
C ASP A 82 -14.76 -11.85 -8.51
N ALA A 83 -13.62 -12.51 -8.64
CA ALA A 83 -13.55 -13.96 -8.86
C ALA A 83 -14.00 -14.73 -7.61
N ASN A 84 -13.56 -14.33 -6.42
CA ASN A 84 -13.93 -14.92 -5.14
C ASN A 84 -15.43 -14.79 -4.85
N ALA A 85 -16.05 -13.69 -5.27
CA ALA A 85 -17.50 -13.49 -5.17
C ALA A 85 -18.30 -14.46 -6.05
N ARG A 86 -17.68 -15.01 -7.10
CA ARG A 86 -18.28 -16.00 -8.02
C ARG A 86 -17.84 -17.44 -7.72
N ALA A 87 -16.82 -17.62 -6.90
CA ALA A 87 -16.31 -18.94 -6.52
C ALA A 87 -17.26 -19.64 -5.55
N GLU A 88 -17.65 -20.88 -5.88
CA GLU A 88 -18.55 -21.68 -5.05
C GLU A 88 -17.83 -22.37 -3.88
N ARG A 89 -16.52 -22.62 -4.02
CA ARG A 89 -15.68 -23.26 -3.01
C ARG A 89 -14.66 -22.28 -2.46
N ASP A 90 -14.47 -22.28 -1.15
CA ASP A 90 -13.46 -21.42 -0.50
C ASP A 90 -12.03 -21.77 -0.92
N GLU A 91 -11.77 -23.03 -1.27
CA GLU A 91 -10.47 -23.53 -1.74
C GLU A 91 -10.04 -22.95 -3.10
N ASP A 92 -10.99 -22.49 -3.92
CA ASP A 92 -10.70 -21.88 -5.21
C ASP A 92 -10.47 -20.36 -5.10
N LYS A 93 -10.66 -19.79 -3.90
CA LYS A 93 -10.56 -18.35 -3.69
C LYS A 93 -9.10 -17.93 -3.63
N THR A 94 -8.79 -16.84 -4.33
CA THR A 94 -7.51 -16.17 -4.21
C THR A 94 -7.41 -15.47 -2.86
N THR A 95 -6.31 -15.67 -2.17
CA THR A 95 -6.12 -15.17 -0.81
C THR A 95 -5.32 -13.87 -0.77
N LEU A 96 -5.34 -13.18 0.37
CA LEU A 96 -4.49 -11.99 0.57
C LEU A 96 -3.01 -12.33 0.44
N GLY A 97 -2.61 -13.53 0.87
CA GLY A 97 -1.24 -14.03 0.69
C GLY A 97 -0.84 -14.03 -0.79
N ASP A 98 -1.69 -14.57 -1.66
CA ASP A 98 -1.42 -14.68 -3.10
C ASP A 98 -1.27 -13.33 -3.80
N VAL A 99 -1.97 -12.31 -3.32
CA VAL A 99 -1.94 -10.96 -3.92
C VAL A 99 -0.75 -10.15 -3.39
N LEU A 100 -0.53 -10.21 -2.08
CA LEU A 100 0.36 -9.32 -1.33
C LEU A 100 1.75 -9.91 -1.04
N ALA A 101 2.02 -11.18 -1.34
CA ALA A 101 3.31 -11.84 -1.06
C ALA A 101 4.55 -11.12 -1.61
N ASP A 102 4.39 -10.38 -2.72
CA ASP A 102 5.46 -9.62 -3.37
C ASP A 102 5.11 -8.12 -3.42
N ALA A 103 4.39 -7.60 -2.42
CA ALA A 103 3.88 -6.23 -2.49
C ALA A 103 5.02 -5.19 -2.50
N ALA A 104 6.08 -5.36 -1.70
CA ALA A 104 7.23 -4.46 -1.71
C ALA A 104 8.00 -4.55 -3.03
N ALA A 105 8.20 -5.76 -3.55
CA ALA A 105 8.85 -5.95 -4.84
C ALA A 105 8.06 -5.33 -6.01
N LYS A 106 6.71 -5.35 -5.96
CA LYS A 106 5.83 -4.77 -6.98
C LYS A 106 5.73 -3.25 -6.91
N LEU A 107 5.84 -2.67 -5.72
CA LEU A 107 5.90 -1.21 -5.56
C LEU A 107 7.28 -0.66 -5.93
N GLY A 108 8.34 -1.47 -5.81
CA GLY A 108 9.67 -1.15 -6.34
C GLY A 108 10.21 0.18 -5.80
N GLY A 109 10.88 0.96 -6.65
CA GLY A 109 11.41 2.29 -6.29
C GLY A 109 10.36 3.34 -5.94
N ALA A 110 9.07 3.04 -6.11
CA ALA A 110 7.95 3.88 -5.69
C ALA A 110 7.42 3.50 -4.30
N ASP A 111 8.03 2.54 -3.61
CA ASP A 111 7.63 2.16 -2.26
C ASP A 111 8.12 3.20 -1.23
N LYS A 112 7.19 3.96 -0.66
CA LYS A 112 7.50 4.98 0.34
C LYS A 112 7.20 4.50 1.76
N GLU A 113 7.82 5.19 2.71
CA GLU A 113 7.58 5.04 4.15
C GLU A 113 6.11 5.28 4.52
N VAL A 114 5.54 4.46 5.41
CA VAL A 114 4.16 4.64 5.88
C VAL A 114 4.06 5.85 6.81
N GLU A 115 3.16 6.78 6.49
CA GLU A 115 2.83 7.93 7.35
C GLU A 115 1.48 7.78 8.07
N ARG A 116 1.26 8.64 9.08
CA ARG A 116 0.00 8.63 9.85
C ARG A 116 -1.21 8.94 8.96
N GLU A 117 -1.05 9.86 8.03
CA GLU A 117 -2.08 10.28 7.08
C GLU A 117 -2.43 9.16 6.10
N ASP A 118 -1.45 8.34 5.72
CA ASP A 118 -1.68 7.13 4.91
C ASP A 118 -2.53 6.13 5.68
N ALA A 119 -2.16 5.83 6.93
CA ALA A 119 -2.96 4.93 7.79
C ALA A 119 -4.40 5.40 7.99
N VAL A 120 -4.62 6.68 8.30
CA VAL A 120 -5.98 7.21 8.49
C VAL A 120 -6.82 7.08 7.23
N ARG A 121 -6.24 7.34 6.05
CA ARG A 121 -6.98 7.23 4.79
C ARG A 121 -7.28 5.78 4.42
N VAL A 122 -6.32 4.87 4.55
CA VAL A 122 -6.52 3.44 4.24
C VAL A 122 -7.58 2.83 5.17
N VAL A 123 -7.51 3.12 6.48
CA VAL A 123 -8.54 2.70 7.45
C VAL A 123 -9.90 3.28 7.09
N GLY A 124 -9.95 4.57 6.73
CA GLY A 124 -11.20 5.23 6.34
C GLY A 124 -11.85 4.63 5.09
N VAL A 125 -11.04 4.21 4.11
CA VAL A 125 -11.52 3.53 2.90
C VAL A 125 -12.05 2.14 3.25
N GLU A 126 -11.29 1.33 4.00
CA GLU A 126 -11.71 -0.02 4.35
C GLU A 126 -13.03 -0.03 5.15
N VAL A 127 -13.13 0.85 6.14
CA VAL A 127 -14.33 1.02 6.97
C VAL A 127 -15.54 1.46 6.13
N ARG A 128 -15.35 2.35 5.15
CA ARG A 128 -16.45 2.78 4.27
C ARG A 128 -16.89 1.70 3.30
N SER A 129 -15.97 0.82 2.90
CA SER A 129 -16.25 -0.27 1.97
C SER A 129 -16.89 -1.49 2.62
N LYS A 130 -16.88 -1.57 3.97
CA LYS A 130 -17.49 -2.67 4.72
C LYS A 130 -18.86 -2.28 5.32
N PRO A 131 -19.87 -3.16 5.28
CA PRO A 131 -21.18 -2.91 5.89
C PRO A 131 -21.12 -2.77 7.42
N ASP A 132 -20.19 -3.48 8.07
CA ASP A 132 -20.00 -3.45 9.53
C ASP A 132 -19.11 -2.28 10.01
N ALA A 133 -18.65 -1.43 9.08
CA ALA A 133 -17.84 -0.25 9.35
C ALA A 133 -16.60 -0.50 10.24
N ALA A 134 -16.00 -1.69 10.14
CA ALA A 134 -14.82 -2.09 10.88
C ALA A 134 -13.68 -2.49 9.94
N ALA A 135 -12.46 -2.05 10.24
CA ALA A 135 -11.26 -2.51 9.55
C ALA A 135 -11.02 -4.00 9.83
N ARG A 136 -10.50 -4.75 8.84
CA ARG A 136 -10.22 -6.18 8.99
C ARG A 136 -9.11 -6.40 10.01
N PRO A 137 -9.32 -7.22 11.04
CA PRO A 137 -8.25 -7.60 11.97
C PRO A 137 -7.11 -8.28 11.19
N GLY A 138 -5.88 -7.78 11.33
CA GLY A 138 -4.70 -8.31 10.61
C GLY A 138 -4.67 -8.06 9.10
N GLY A 139 -5.66 -7.35 8.56
CA GLY A 139 -5.71 -6.97 7.15
C GLY A 139 -4.88 -5.73 6.83
N VAL A 140 -5.07 -5.21 5.62
CA VAL A 140 -4.26 -4.14 5.03
C VAL A 140 -4.26 -2.88 5.90
N ALA A 141 -5.42 -2.38 6.34
CA ALA A 141 -5.45 -1.15 7.12
C ALA A 141 -4.85 -1.33 8.53
N ALA A 142 -4.97 -2.52 9.13
CA ALA A 142 -4.37 -2.83 10.42
C ALA A 142 -2.83 -2.81 10.32
N SER A 143 -2.27 -3.42 9.28
CA SER A 143 -0.82 -3.44 9.06
C SER A 143 -0.27 -2.05 8.73
N ILE A 144 -0.94 -1.27 7.87
CA ILE A 144 -0.55 0.11 7.58
C ILE A 144 -0.64 0.98 8.85
N ALA A 145 -1.68 0.82 9.67
CA ALA A 145 -1.79 1.55 10.93
C ALA A 145 -0.72 1.15 11.95
N ALA A 146 -0.33 -0.12 11.99
CA ALA A 146 0.78 -0.60 12.82
C ALA A 146 2.12 -0.02 12.33
N ALA A 147 2.38 -0.04 11.03
CA ALA A 147 3.57 0.53 10.41
C ALA A 147 3.68 2.05 10.69
N ALA A 148 2.60 2.81 10.50
CA ALA A 148 2.56 4.24 10.83
C ALA A 148 2.92 4.52 12.30
N ARG A 149 2.42 3.70 13.23
CA ARG A 149 2.71 3.84 14.66
C ARG A 149 4.18 3.54 14.97
N LEU A 150 4.75 2.52 14.34
CA LEU A 150 6.15 2.14 14.50
C LEU A 150 7.07 3.21 13.91
N ASN A 151 6.73 3.78 12.75
CA ASN A 151 7.48 4.86 12.12
C ASN A 151 7.45 6.15 12.94
N ARG A 152 6.34 6.44 13.64
CA ARG A 152 6.26 7.60 14.54
C ARG A 152 7.20 7.51 15.74
N GLY A 153 7.48 6.30 16.23
CA GLY A 153 8.45 6.08 17.32
C GLY A 153 9.91 6.16 16.87
N ARG A 154 10.15 6.26 15.56
CA ARG A 154 11.48 6.33 14.92
C ARG A 154 11.77 7.70 14.30
N GLN A 155 10.86 8.67 14.45
CA GLN A 155 11.01 10.09 14.06
C GLN A 155 11.54 10.93 15.22
#